data_AF-A0A9E4DAW9-F1
#
_entry.id   AF-A0A9E4DAW9-F1
#
_cell.length_a   1.000
_cell.length_b   1.000
_cell.length_c   1.000
_cell.angle_alpha   90.00
_cell.angle_beta   90.00
_cell.angle_gamma   90.00
#
_symmetry.space_group_name_H-M   'P 1'
#
loop_
_entity.id
_entity.type
_entity.pdbx_description
1 polymer ?
#
loop_
_entity_poly.entity_id
_entity_poly.type
_entity_poly.pdbx_seq_one_letter_code
_entity_poly.pdbx_strand_id
1 'polypeptide(L)'
;MADDSIISTDQGTGRVAAPPKSGFYYNWGPQAWIDMWMSNSMLVKKAMPLISHTFVPILRLSGDKEQVDRDYEEIKSRREIIATFDSPREKWRKRYGNFVREAEWALLELRKYYSQKQYEEIVIGTSVAISHETSPEFLKMMNSMSDKNKNKKTKPTKDGSPSKPGRWSTFMFETFNPAHWLTGPMSVTEFDPGNGLTVLEIPDCGWHTCGPKDRLPNPNALPEEGCLNICKGPFEALFNGADGGLKIEFDPHLPQTSCTVRMSWQPG
;
A
#
# COMPACT_ATOMS: atom_id res chain seq x y z
N MET A 1 6.75 -36.09 4.89
CA MET A 1 7.14 -34.75 5.38
C MET A 1 6.11 -33.81 4.79
N ALA A 2 5.23 -33.28 5.62
CA ALA A 2 4.06 -32.52 5.19
C ALA A 2 4.27 -31.03 5.50
N ASP A 3 4.15 -30.21 4.46
CA ASP A 3 4.28 -28.75 4.45
C ASP A 3 2.98 -28.07 4.95
N ASP A 4 2.60 -28.27 6.21
CA ASP A 4 1.41 -27.65 6.81
C ASP A 4 1.69 -27.04 8.19
N SER A 5 2.72 -26.19 8.30
CA SER A 5 2.97 -25.48 9.57
C SER A 5 3.70 -24.13 9.43
N ILE A 6 3.16 -23.19 8.65
CA ILE A 6 3.46 -21.77 8.86
C ILE A 6 2.16 -20.96 8.78
N ILE A 7 1.28 -21.19 9.75
CA ILE A 7 0.30 -20.20 10.19
C ILE A 7 0.50 -20.06 11.69
N SER A 8 0.61 -18.81 12.16
CA SER A 8 0.53 -18.39 13.56
C SER A 8 1.69 -18.84 14.45
N THR A 9 2.68 -17.96 14.61
CA THR A 9 2.93 -17.24 15.88
C THR A 9 4.08 -16.28 15.66
N ASP A 10 3.78 -15.02 15.37
CA ASP A 10 4.74 -13.95 15.58
C ASP A 10 4.02 -12.77 16.24
N GLN A 11 3.64 -12.96 17.51
CA GLN A 11 3.44 -11.85 18.42
C GLN A 11 4.81 -11.32 18.84
N GLY A 12 5.63 -10.91 17.87
CA GLY A 12 6.80 -10.10 18.15
C GLY A 12 6.32 -8.76 18.72
N THR A 13 6.80 -8.39 19.89
CA THR A 13 6.50 -7.12 20.59
C THR A 13 7.09 -5.89 19.88
N GLY A 14 7.21 -5.92 18.55
CA GLY A 14 7.84 -4.93 17.68
C GLY A 14 6.92 -3.82 17.17
N ARG A 15 5.69 -3.72 17.68
CA ARG A 15 4.72 -2.69 17.27
C ARG A 15 5.27 -1.30 17.55
N VAL A 16 5.58 -0.58 16.48
CA VAL A 16 5.99 0.82 16.55
C VAL A 16 4.75 1.66 16.86
N ALA A 17 4.82 2.57 17.82
CA ALA A 17 3.71 3.48 18.08
C ALA A 17 3.49 4.37 16.85
N ALA A 18 2.23 4.58 16.46
CA ALA A 18 1.91 5.48 15.36
C ALA A 18 2.47 6.89 15.66
N PRO A 19 3.16 7.53 14.70
CA PRO A 19 3.64 8.89 14.90
C PRO A 19 2.45 9.83 15.11
N PRO A 20 2.61 10.89 15.91
CA PRO A 20 1.54 11.85 16.17
C PRO A 20 1.05 12.47 14.85
N LYS A 21 -0.25 12.32 14.55
CA LYS A 21 -0.90 12.83 13.33
C LYS A 21 -1.24 14.33 13.38
N SER A 22 -0.51 15.10 14.19
CA SER A 22 -0.86 16.49 14.48
C SER A 22 0.38 17.36 14.60
N GLY A 23 0.23 18.64 14.27
CA GLY A 23 1.28 19.65 14.39
C GLY A 23 1.80 20.17 13.05
N PHE A 24 2.56 21.26 13.11
CA PHE A 24 3.01 21.98 11.92
C PHE A 24 3.90 21.12 11.01
N TYR A 25 4.89 20.43 11.57
CA TYR A 25 5.82 19.60 10.80
C TYR A 25 5.14 18.41 10.11
N TYR A 26 4.18 17.75 10.77
CA TYR A 26 3.41 16.67 10.15
C TYR A 26 2.61 17.13 8.93
N ASN A 27 2.06 18.35 9.02
CA ASN A 27 1.18 18.92 8.00
C ASN A 27 1.92 19.58 6.84
N TRP A 28 3.06 20.21 7.11
CA TRP A 28 3.78 21.09 6.17
C TRP A 28 5.25 20.70 5.96
N GLY A 29 5.74 19.67 6.64
CA GLY A 29 7.12 19.20 6.51
C GLY A 29 7.41 18.57 5.15
N PRO A 30 8.69 18.30 4.84
CA PRO A 30 9.11 17.81 3.52
C PRO A 30 8.33 16.59 3.03
N GLN A 31 8.15 15.58 3.89
CA GLN A 31 7.40 14.38 3.56
C GLN A 31 5.93 14.68 3.17
N ALA A 32 5.28 15.66 3.81
CA ALA A 32 3.90 16.02 3.48
C ALA A 32 3.80 16.59 2.05
N TRP A 33 4.79 17.35 1.62
CA TRP A 33 4.88 17.84 0.23
C TRP A 33 5.15 16.72 -0.76
N ILE A 34 6.04 15.78 -0.43
CA ILE A 34 6.31 14.59 -1.24
C ILE A 34 5.03 13.77 -1.40
N ASP A 35 4.32 13.50 -0.31
CA ASP A 35 3.09 12.71 -0.31
C ASP A 35 1.98 13.40 -1.13
N MET A 36 1.85 14.73 -1.00
CA MET A 36 0.93 15.51 -1.81
C MET A 36 1.27 15.43 -3.31
N TRP A 37 2.55 15.55 -3.67
CA TRP A 37 2.98 15.50 -5.06
C TRP A 37 2.82 14.10 -5.65
N MET A 38 3.27 13.08 -4.93
CA MET A 38 3.16 11.67 -5.32
C MET A 38 1.72 11.20 -5.42
N SER A 39 0.83 11.60 -4.50
CA SER A 39 -0.61 11.31 -4.66
C SER A 39 -1.19 11.96 -5.91
N ASN A 40 -0.74 13.14 -6.33
CA ASN A 40 -1.21 13.69 -7.59
C ASN A 40 -0.65 12.92 -8.80
N SER A 41 0.65 12.62 -8.81
CA SER A 41 1.34 12.03 -9.96
C SER A 41 1.07 10.54 -10.15
N MET A 42 1.00 9.77 -9.06
CA MET A 42 0.81 8.32 -9.08
C MET A 42 -0.64 7.94 -8.81
N LEU A 43 -1.27 8.51 -7.76
CA LEU A 43 -2.63 8.12 -7.43
C LEU A 43 -3.66 8.72 -8.42
N VAL A 44 -3.74 10.04 -8.51
CA VAL A 44 -4.79 10.71 -9.31
C VAL A 44 -4.60 10.45 -10.81
N LYS A 45 -3.36 10.55 -11.30
CA LYS A 45 -3.09 10.44 -12.75
C LYS A 45 -2.91 9.00 -13.26
N LYS A 46 -2.53 8.04 -12.41
CA LYS A 46 -2.25 6.65 -12.86
C LYS A 46 -3.16 5.62 -12.20
N ALA A 47 -3.41 5.70 -10.90
CA ALA A 47 -4.22 4.71 -10.19
C ALA A 47 -5.74 4.95 -10.29
N MET A 48 -6.24 6.19 -10.18
CA MET A 48 -7.68 6.47 -10.29
C MET A 48 -8.34 6.03 -11.63
N PRO A 49 -7.63 6.06 -12.77
CA PRO A 49 -8.10 5.44 -14.00
C PRO A 49 -8.46 3.96 -13.88
N LEU A 50 -7.80 3.19 -13.01
CA LEU A 50 -8.15 1.77 -12.75
C LEU A 50 -9.63 1.63 -12.37
N ILE A 51 -10.16 2.55 -11.56
CA ILE A 51 -11.57 2.52 -11.17
C ILE A 51 -12.45 2.99 -12.34
N SER A 52 -12.20 4.21 -12.82
CA SER A 52 -13.11 4.90 -13.76
C SER A 52 -13.07 4.36 -15.19
N HIS A 53 -11.94 3.80 -15.61
CA HIS A 53 -11.69 3.33 -16.98
C HIS A 53 -11.54 1.81 -17.06
N THR A 54 -11.50 1.09 -15.94
CA THR A 54 -11.45 -0.39 -15.94
C THR A 54 -12.58 -0.99 -15.12
N PHE A 55 -12.60 -0.82 -13.80
CA PHE A 55 -13.58 -1.52 -12.95
C PHE A 55 -15.02 -1.08 -13.21
N VAL A 56 -15.29 0.22 -13.33
CA VAL A 56 -16.64 0.73 -13.63
C VAL A 56 -17.15 0.26 -15.00
N PRO A 57 -16.37 0.34 -16.09
CA PRO A 57 -16.75 -0.28 -17.36
C PRO A 57 -17.04 -1.78 -17.27
N ILE A 58 -16.24 -2.55 -16.51
CA ILE A 58 -16.51 -3.98 -16.29
C ILE A 58 -17.87 -4.16 -15.59
N LEU A 59 -18.12 -3.43 -14.50
CA LEU A 59 -19.40 -3.49 -13.79
C LEU A 59 -20.61 -3.19 -14.68
N ARG A 60 -20.51 -2.18 -15.57
CA ARG A 60 -21.56 -1.86 -16.55
C ARG A 60 -21.84 -3.00 -17.54
N LEU A 61 -20.85 -3.84 -17.82
CA LEU A 61 -20.99 -5.01 -18.68
C LEU A 61 -21.48 -6.24 -17.91
N SER A 62 -21.18 -6.32 -16.60
CA SER A 62 -21.58 -7.45 -15.74
C SER A 62 -23.02 -7.33 -15.22
N GLY A 63 -23.52 -6.10 -15.02
CA GLY A 63 -24.78 -5.83 -14.32
C GLY A 63 -25.69 -4.81 -15.02
N ASP A 64 -26.61 -4.23 -14.24
CA ASP A 64 -27.48 -3.14 -14.68
C ASP A 64 -26.67 -1.85 -14.81
N LYS A 65 -26.51 -1.36 -16.04
CA LYS A 65 -25.72 -0.17 -16.35
C LYS A 65 -26.29 1.07 -15.65
N GLU A 66 -27.60 1.28 -15.70
CA GLU A 66 -28.25 2.43 -15.11
C GLU A 66 -28.10 2.42 -13.59
N GLN A 67 -28.14 1.24 -12.96
CA GLN A 67 -27.82 1.10 -11.55
C GLN A 67 -26.36 1.46 -11.25
N VAL A 68 -25.41 0.85 -11.95
CA VAL A 68 -23.97 1.09 -11.74
C VAL A 68 -23.62 2.57 -11.89
N ASP A 69 -24.19 3.25 -12.89
CA ASP A 69 -23.96 4.68 -13.11
C ASP A 69 -24.51 5.53 -11.95
N ARG A 70 -25.73 5.25 -11.47
CA ARG A 70 -26.31 5.97 -10.30
C ARG A 70 -25.49 5.75 -9.05
N ASP A 71 -25.16 4.49 -8.73
CA ASP A 71 -24.46 4.12 -7.51
C ASP A 71 -23.03 4.69 -7.52
N TYR A 72 -22.36 4.70 -8.67
CA TYR A 72 -21.04 5.32 -8.80
C TYR A 72 -21.09 6.84 -8.67
N GLU A 73 -22.11 7.52 -9.23
CA GLU A 73 -22.30 8.96 -9.00
C GLU A 73 -22.57 9.27 -7.52
N GLU A 74 -23.37 8.44 -6.83
CA GLU A 74 -23.59 8.58 -5.40
C GLU A 74 -22.28 8.46 -4.63
N ILE A 75 -21.46 7.45 -4.92
CA ILE A 75 -20.15 7.29 -4.29
C ILE A 75 -19.28 8.50 -4.57
N LYS A 76 -19.19 9.00 -5.81
CA LYS A 76 -18.41 10.22 -6.12
C LYS A 76 -18.93 11.46 -5.41
N SER A 77 -20.24 11.59 -5.20
CA SER A 77 -20.83 12.74 -4.49
C SER A 77 -20.34 12.85 -3.04
N ARG A 78 -19.93 11.74 -2.42
CA ARG A 78 -19.37 11.70 -1.06
C ARG A 78 -17.91 12.17 -0.99
N ARG A 79 -17.31 12.61 -2.11
CA ARG A 79 -15.91 13.07 -2.16
C ARG A 79 -15.65 14.19 -1.17
N GLU A 80 -14.54 14.07 -0.46
CA GLU A 80 -14.04 15.19 0.31
C GLU A 80 -13.49 16.26 -0.63
N ILE A 81 -13.95 17.48 -0.44
CA ILE A 81 -13.51 18.64 -1.21
C ILE A 81 -12.10 19.00 -0.76
N ILE A 82 -11.19 19.05 -1.72
CA ILE A 82 -9.80 19.49 -1.51
C ILE A 82 -9.79 21.01 -1.66
N ALA A 83 -9.63 21.72 -0.55
CA ALA A 83 -9.61 23.17 -0.51
C ALA A 83 -8.23 23.71 -0.90
N THR A 84 -8.20 24.94 -1.42
CA THR A 84 -6.97 25.62 -1.84
C THR A 84 -5.95 25.73 -0.70
N PHE A 85 -6.43 26.04 0.52
CA PHE A 85 -5.62 26.24 1.72
C PHE A 85 -5.43 24.99 2.58
N ASP A 86 -5.89 23.82 2.12
CA ASP A 86 -5.54 22.57 2.79
C ASP A 86 -4.02 22.40 2.82
N SER A 87 -3.50 21.92 3.95
CA SER A 87 -2.08 21.55 4.08
C SER A 87 -1.73 20.46 3.06
N PRO A 88 -0.46 20.32 2.65
CA PRO A 88 -0.02 19.22 1.78
C PRO A 88 -0.46 17.85 2.30
N ARG A 89 -0.32 17.63 3.61
CA ARG A 89 -0.77 16.40 4.27
C ARG A 89 -2.28 16.18 4.12
N GLU A 90 -3.08 17.22 4.31
CA GLU A 90 -4.54 17.13 4.20
C GLU A 90 -4.98 16.89 2.75
N LYS A 91 -4.30 17.52 1.78
CA LYS A 91 -4.51 17.28 0.35
C LYS A 91 -4.20 15.83 -0.02
N TRP A 92 -3.08 15.29 0.46
CA TRP A 92 -2.76 13.87 0.30
C TRP A 92 -3.84 12.99 0.92
N ARG A 93 -4.21 13.22 2.18
CA ARG A 93 -5.21 12.43 2.91
C ARG A 93 -6.55 12.39 2.16
N LYS A 94 -7.08 13.55 1.75
CA LYS A 94 -8.34 13.64 0.99
C LYS A 94 -8.26 12.95 -0.37
N ARG A 95 -7.17 13.12 -1.12
CA ARG A 95 -6.98 12.43 -2.42
C ARG A 95 -6.98 10.91 -2.23
N TYR A 96 -6.20 10.45 -1.25
CA TYR A 96 -6.06 9.04 -0.96
C TYR A 96 -7.37 8.44 -0.45
N GLY A 97 -8.05 9.09 0.50
CA GLY A 97 -9.35 8.67 1.01
C GLY A 97 -10.43 8.67 -0.08
N ASN A 98 -10.39 9.62 -1.03
CA ASN A 98 -11.29 9.63 -2.17
C ASN A 98 -11.07 8.43 -3.10
N PHE A 99 -9.82 8.07 -3.37
CA PHE A 99 -9.48 6.87 -4.13
C PHE A 99 -9.93 5.59 -3.42
N VAL A 100 -9.57 5.42 -2.14
CA VAL A 100 -9.93 4.24 -1.34
C VAL A 100 -11.43 4.01 -1.37
N ARG A 101 -12.22 5.05 -1.16
CA ARG A 101 -13.69 4.97 -1.15
C ARG A 101 -14.27 4.47 -2.47
N GLU A 102 -13.75 4.96 -3.59
CA GLU A 102 -14.20 4.54 -4.92
C GLU A 102 -13.68 3.16 -5.30
N ALA A 103 -12.43 2.84 -4.92
CA ALA A 103 -11.85 1.51 -5.13
C ALA A 103 -12.63 0.47 -4.34
N GLU A 104 -12.83 0.69 -3.05
CA GLU A 104 -13.54 -0.24 -2.17
C GLU A 104 -14.96 -0.52 -2.66
N TRP A 105 -15.69 0.52 -3.10
CA TRP A 105 -17.01 0.32 -3.68
C TRP A 105 -16.94 -0.55 -4.93
N ALA A 106 -16.06 -0.23 -5.88
CA ALA A 106 -15.96 -0.97 -7.13
C ALA A 106 -15.59 -2.45 -6.89
N LEU A 107 -14.71 -2.70 -5.92
CA LEU A 107 -14.30 -4.05 -5.54
C LEU A 107 -15.46 -4.83 -4.91
N LEU A 108 -16.19 -4.23 -3.95
CA LEU A 108 -17.37 -4.83 -3.34
C LEU A 108 -18.48 -5.14 -4.37
N GLU A 109 -18.65 -4.29 -5.38
CA GLU A 109 -19.59 -4.55 -6.47
C GLU A 109 -19.09 -5.69 -7.38
N LEU A 110 -17.80 -5.69 -7.77
CA LEU A 110 -17.22 -6.75 -8.62
C LEU A 110 -17.36 -8.12 -7.95
N ARG A 111 -17.23 -8.19 -6.62
CA ARG A 111 -17.41 -9.43 -5.86
C ARG A 111 -18.76 -10.09 -6.03
N LYS A 112 -19.80 -9.35 -6.39
CA LYS A 112 -21.16 -9.89 -6.59
C LYS A 112 -21.30 -10.69 -7.88
N TYR A 113 -20.45 -10.41 -8.87
CA TYR A 113 -20.60 -10.95 -10.24
C TYR A 113 -19.59 -12.05 -10.58
N TYR A 114 -18.45 -12.10 -9.89
CA TYR A 114 -17.33 -12.96 -10.26
C TYR A 114 -16.97 -13.94 -9.15
N SER A 115 -16.56 -15.15 -9.54
CA SER A 115 -15.93 -16.09 -8.60
C SER A 115 -14.64 -15.50 -8.03
N GLN A 116 -14.17 -16.01 -6.87
CA GLN A 116 -12.91 -15.56 -6.24
C GLN A 116 -11.75 -15.47 -7.25
N LYS A 117 -11.55 -16.54 -8.03
CA LYS A 117 -10.47 -16.62 -9.00
C LYS A 117 -10.59 -15.56 -10.10
N GLN A 118 -11.77 -15.41 -10.69
CA GLN A 118 -12.00 -14.40 -11.73
C GLN A 118 -11.83 -12.99 -11.18
N TYR A 119 -12.34 -12.74 -9.96
CA TYR A 119 -12.20 -11.46 -9.29
C TYR A 119 -10.73 -11.10 -9.05
N GLU A 120 -9.92 -12.02 -8.51
CA GLU A 120 -8.49 -11.81 -8.32
C GLU A 120 -7.76 -11.60 -9.64
N GLU A 121 -8.05 -12.40 -10.67
CA GLU A 121 -7.47 -12.21 -12.02
C GLU A 121 -7.80 -10.83 -12.59
N ILE A 122 -9.04 -10.36 -12.44
CA ILE A 122 -9.45 -9.02 -12.88
C ILE A 122 -8.72 -7.95 -12.06
N VAL A 123 -8.79 -7.99 -10.73
CA VAL A 123 -8.32 -6.90 -9.88
C VAL A 123 -6.80 -6.88 -9.77
N ILE A 124 -6.21 -8.01 -9.38
CA ILE A 124 -4.76 -8.14 -9.20
C ILE A 124 -4.09 -8.12 -10.58
N GLY A 125 -4.57 -8.93 -11.52
CA GLY A 125 -3.98 -9.01 -12.86
C GLY A 125 -3.99 -7.67 -13.60
N THR A 126 -5.09 -6.91 -13.54
CA THR A 126 -5.13 -5.56 -14.12
C THR A 126 -4.17 -4.61 -13.40
N SER A 127 -4.11 -4.64 -12.07
CA SER A 127 -3.20 -3.78 -11.30
C SER A 127 -1.73 -4.07 -11.63
N VAL A 128 -1.38 -5.34 -11.82
CA VAL A 128 -0.05 -5.79 -12.28
C VAL A 128 0.22 -5.26 -13.69
N ALA A 129 -0.71 -5.45 -14.63
CA ALA A 129 -0.55 -5.00 -16.02
C ALA A 129 -0.35 -3.47 -16.10
N ILE A 130 -1.18 -2.69 -15.42
CA ILE A 130 -1.05 -1.22 -15.36
C ILE A 130 0.28 -0.81 -14.74
N SER A 131 0.78 -1.55 -13.75
CA SER A 131 2.08 -1.27 -13.13
C SER A 131 3.23 -1.44 -14.13
N HIS A 132 3.19 -2.49 -14.96
CA HIS A 132 4.15 -2.68 -16.05
C HIS A 132 4.09 -1.57 -17.10
N GLU A 133 2.90 -1.10 -17.46
CA GLU A 133 2.72 -0.05 -18.46
C GLU A 133 3.12 1.34 -17.95
N THR A 134 2.74 1.67 -16.72
CA THR A 134 2.79 3.06 -16.24
C THR A 134 3.95 3.35 -15.29
N SER A 135 4.59 2.30 -14.77
CA SER A 135 5.63 2.41 -13.74
C SER A 135 6.89 1.55 -14.00
N PRO A 136 7.38 1.41 -15.26
CA PRO A 136 8.50 0.52 -15.57
C PRO A 136 9.79 0.89 -14.82
N GLU A 137 10.07 2.18 -14.64
CA GLU A 137 11.25 2.63 -13.88
C GLU A 137 11.16 2.30 -12.39
N PHE A 138 9.96 2.33 -11.81
CA PHE A 138 9.75 1.88 -10.43
C PHE A 138 10.00 0.38 -10.30
N LEU A 139 9.45 -0.43 -11.21
CA LEU A 139 9.67 -1.88 -11.21
C LEU A 139 11.14 -2.22 -11.37
N LYS A 140 11.84 -1.54 -12.30
CA LYS A 140 13.30 -1.68 -12.48
C LYS A 140 14.07 -1.31 -11.21
N MET A 141 13.70 -0.20 -10.56
CA MET A 141 14.31 0.23 -9.31
C MET A 141 14.14 -0.84 -8.22
N MET A 142 12.93 -1.34 -8.00
CA MET A 142 12.64 -2.36 -6.99
C MET A 142 13.39 -3.66 -7.27
N ASN A 143 13.37 -4.15 -8.52
CA ASN A 143 14.09 -5.36 -8.89
C ASN A 143 15.62 -5.24 -8.77
N SER A 144 16.18 -4.03 -8.90
CA SER A 144 17.62 -3.78 -8.68
C SER A 144 18.05 -3.80 -7.20
N MET A 145 17.12 -3.94 -6.25
CA MET A 145 17.46 -3.89 -4.81
C MET A 145 18.40 -5.01 -4.38
N SER A 146 18.21 -6.22 -4.90
CA SER A 146 19.10 -7.36 -4.59
C SER A 146 20.54 -7.05 -4.98
N ASP A 147 20.76 -6.59 -6.22
CA ASP A 147 22.07 -6.21 -6.74
C ASP A 147 22.73 -5.07 -5.93
N LYS A 148 21.94 -4.05 -5.54
CA LYS A 148 22.44 -2.92 -4.73
C LYS A 148 22.85 -3.32 -3.31
N ASN A 149 22.34 -4.44 -2.81
CA ASN A 149 22.66 -4.96 -1.49
C ASN A 149 23.68 -6.11 -1.53
N LYS A 150 24.11 -6.53 -2.73
CA LYS A 150 25.15 -7.54 -2.92
C LYS A 150 26.43 -7.14 -2.16
N ASN A 151 27.02 -8.09 -1.44
CA ASN A 151 28.21 -7.91 -0.59
C ASN A 151 28.03 -7.00 0.65
N LYS A 152 26.82 -6.51 0.97
CA LYS A 152 26.63 -5.80 2.24
C LYS A 152 26.72 -6.80 3.39
N LYS A 153 27.61 -6.53 4.35
CA LYS A 153 27.77 -7.37 5.53
C LYS A 153 26.65 -7.12 6.53
N THR A 154 26.11 -8.18 7.10
CA THR A 154 25.26 -8.13 8.29
C THR A 154 26.05 -7.47 9.42
N LYS A 155 25.44 -6.46 10.06
CA LYS A 155 25.95 -5.91 11.32
C LYS A 155 25.11 -6.52 12.45
N PRO A 156 25.50 -7.66 13.03
CA PRO A 156 24.74 -8.23 14.13
C PRO A 156 24.73 -7.27 15.33
N THR A 157 23.61 -7.20 16.04
CA THR A 157 23.57 -6.61 17.38
C THR A 157 24.34 -7.53 18.35
N LYS A 158 24.59 -7.05 19.58
CA LYS A 158 25.28 -7.86 20.62
C LYS A 158 24.57 -9.19 20.93
N ASP A 159 23.29 -9.29 20.61
CA ASP A 159 22.43 -10.44 20.90
C ASP A 159 22.13 -11.27 19.63
N GLY A 160 22.78 -10.96 18.49
CA GLY A 160 22.63 -11.71 17.23
C GLY A 160 21.38 -11.37 16.42
N SER A 161 20.56 -10.40 16.84
CA SER A 161 19.38 -9.96 16.10
C SER A 161 19.71 -9.03 14.92
N PRO A 162 18.82 -8.92 13.91
CA PRO A 162 18.94 -7.95 12.83
C PRO A 162 19.17 -6.53 13.35
N SER A 163 20.09 -5.79 12.72
CA SER A 163 20.35 -4.41 13.12
C SER A 163 19.19 -3.49 12.77
N LYS A 164 18.89 -2.53 13.64
CA LYS A 164 18.13 -1.33 13.23
C LYS A 164 19.02 -0.44 12.37
N PRO A 165 18.45 0.24 11.35
CA PRO A 165 19.21 1.25 10.62
C PRO A 165 19.74 2.33 11.57
N GLY A 166 20.89 2.92 11.21
CA GLY A 166 21.47 4.01 11.98
C GLY A 166 20.56 5.25 12.00
N ARG A 167 20.70 6.10 13.02
CA ARG A 167 19.83 7.29 13.22
C ARG A 167 19.68 8.17 11.98
N TRP A 168 20.76 8.39 11.24
CA TRP A 168 20.73 9.20 10.01
C TRP A 168 19.95 8.51 8.88
N SER A 169 20.15 7.20 8.67
CA SER A 169 19.38 6.44 7.68
C SER A 169 17.90 6.35 8.03
N THR A 170 17.57 6.16 9.30
CA THR A 170 16.18 6.19 9.78
C THR A 170 15.55 7.55 9.52
N PHE A 171 16.24 8.64 9.88
CA PHE A 171 15.76 10.00 9.64
C PHE A 171 15.52 10.27 8.14
N MET A 172 16.46 9.90 7.27
CA MET A 172 16.33 10.10 5.83
C MET A 172 15.20 9.29 5.23
N PHE A 173 15.02 8.04 5.68
CA PHE A 173 13.89 7.21 5.29
C PHE A 173 12.57 7.84 5.75
N GLU A 174 12.43 8.17 7.03
CA GLU A 174 11.19 8.73 7.57
C GLU A 174 10.82 10.09 6.97
N THR A 175 11.80 10.88 6.52
CA THR A 175 11.59 12.24 5.99
C THR A 175 11.42 12.29 4.47
N PHE A 176 11.94 11.31 3.73
CA PHE A 176 11.99 11.33 2.26
C PHE A 176 11.59 10.01 1.60
N ASN A 177 10.87 9.12 2.27
CA ASN A 177 10.43 7.84 1.71
C ASN A 177 9.33 8.06 0.66
N PRO A 178 9.58 7.75 -0.63
CA PRO A 178 8.59 7.88 -1.69
C PRO A 178 7.52 6.78 -1.63
N ALA A 179 7.51 5.89 -0.64
CA ALA A 179 6.42 4.95 -0.40
C ALA A 179 5.40 5.46 0.64
N HIS A 180 5.73 6.51 1.41
CA HIS A 180 4.80 7.06 2.42
C HIS A 180 3.50 7.60 1.83
N TRP A 181 3.50 8.05 0.58
CA TRP A 181 2.24 8.46 -0.07
C TRP A 181 1.29 7.28 -0.28
N LEU A 182 1.80 6.04 -0.36
CA LEU A 182 1.03 4.85 -0.65
C LEU A 182 0.44 4.25 0.63
N THR A 183 1.21 4.15 1.71
CA THR A 183 0.75 3.46 2.93
C THR A 183 0.70 4.36 4.16
N GLY A 184 1.14 5.61 4.06
CA GLY A 184 1.34 6.49 5.20
C GLY A 184 2.73 6.30 5.85
N PRO A 185 2.94 6.90 7.03
CA PRO A 185 4.21 6.76 7.76
C PRO A 185 4.53 5.30 8.08
N MET A 186 5.78 4.90 7.86
CA MET A 186 6.27 3.56 8.17
C MET A 186 7.69 3.62 8.76
N SER A 187 8.07 2.61 9.52
CA SER A 187 9.39 2.50 10.14
C SER A 187 10.04 1.17 9.82
N VAL A 188 11.36 1.18 9.61
CA VAL A 188 12.15 -0.05 9.46
C VAL A 188 12.34 -0.68 10.83
N THR A 189 11.75 -1.84 11.07
CA THR A 189 11.89 -2.59 12.34
C THR A 189 13.09 -3.52 12.30
N GLU A 190 13.40 -4.09 11.14
CA GLU A 190 14.54 -4.98 10.93
C GLU A 190 15.25 -4.65 9.61
N PHE A 191 16.58 -4.62 9.66
CA PHE A 191 17.41 -4.42 8.47
C PHE A 191 18.63 -5.34 8.52
N ASP A 192 18.60 -6.38 7.70
CA ASP A 192 19.69 -7.33 7.53
C ASP A 192 19.98 -7.56 6.03
N PRO A 193 20.69 -6.63 5.39
CA PRO A 193 20.96 -6.73 3.96
C PRO A 193 21.90 -7.89 3.59
N GLY A 194 22.66 -8.43 4.55
CA GLY A 194 23.54 -9.58 4.31
C GLY A 194 22.81 -10.91 4.27
N ASN A 195 21.69 -11.02 4.98
CA ASN A 195 20.73 -12.13 4.83
C ASN A 195 19.56 -11.77 3.90
N GLY A 196 19.67 -10.64 3.20
CA GLY A 196 18.69 -10.20 2.22
C GLY A 196 17.32 -9.88 2.81
N LEU A 197 17.24 -9.25 3.98
CA LEU A 197 16.00 -8.97 4.69
C LEU A 197 15.82 -7.49 5.03
N THR A 198 14.61 -6.99 4.85
CA THR A 198 14.14 -5.71 5.41
C THR A 198 12.69 -5.87 5.84
N VAL A 199 12.38 -5.48 7.08
CA VAL A 199 11.02 -5.49 7.62
C VAL A 199 10.60 -4.05 7.93
N LEU A 200 9.45 -3.67 7.41
CA LEU A 200 8.82 -2.38 7.61
C LEU A 200 7.53 -2.57 8.40
N GLU A 201 7.30 -1.71 9.39
CA GLU A 201 6.04 -1.62 10.11
C GLU A 201 5.32 -0.34 9.72
N ILE A 202 4.08 -0.49 9.28
CA ILE A 202 3.13 0.59 9.03
C ILE A 202 2.14 0.55 10.19
N PRO A 203 2.30 1.37 11.23
CA PRO A 203 1.45 1.30 12.41
C PRO A 203 0.03 1.79 12.14
N ASP A 204 -0.14 2.63 11.11
CA ASP A 204 -1.45 3.13 10.74
C ASP A 204 -1.56 3.39 9.23
N CYS A 205 -2.08 2.40 8.50
CA CYS A 205 -2.12 2.41 7.05
C CYS A 205 -3.09 3.48 6.53
N GLY A 206 -2.61 4.27 5.56
CA GLY A 206 -3.40 5.28 4.87
C GLY A 206 -4.62 4.70 4.14
N TRP A 207 -4.56 3.43 3.70
CA TRP A 207 -5.71 2.72 3.13
C TRP A 207 -6.91 2.72 4.09
N HIS A 208 -6.65 2.48 5.37
CA HIS A 208 -7.70 2.37 6.38
C HIS A 208 -8.07 3.69 7.04
N THR A 209 -7.19 4.70 6.99
CA THR A 209 -7.36 5.93 7.80
C THR A 209 -7.46 7.24 7.05
N CYS A 210 -7.20 7.25 5.74
CA CYS A 210 -7.32 8.49 4.98
C CYS A 210 -8.78 8.87 4.69
N GLY A 211 -9.69 7.91 4.60
CA GLY A 211 -11.13 8.16 4.36
C GLY A 211 -11.93 8.29 5.66
N PRO A 212 -12.79 9.31 5.81
CA PRO A 212 -13.78 9.35 6.89
C PRO A 212 -14.72 8.16 6.79
N LYS A 213 -14.93 7.45 7.91
CA LYS A 213 -15.71 6.20 7.94
C LYS A 213 -17.14 6.39 7.43
N ASP A 214 -17.79 7.48 7.82
CA ASP A 214 -19.15 7.83 7.42
C ASP A 214 -19.33 8.03 5.92
N ARG A 215 -18.22 8.21 5.18
CA ARG A 215 -18.23 8.39 3.73
C ARG A 215 -17.91 7.11 2.96
N LEU A 216 -17.35 6.10 3.62
CA LEU A 216 -17.01 4.83 2.98
C LEU A 216 -18.27 4.11 2.46
N PRO A 217 -18.12 3.15 1.52
CA PRO A 217 -19.24 2.36 1.01
C PRO A 217 -19.93 1.57 2.14
N ASN A 218 -19.13 1.07 3.08
CA ASN A 218 -19.61 0.46 4.32
C ASN A 218 -18.96 1.18 5.53
N PRO A 219 -19.70 2.07 6.23
CA PRO A 219 -19.18 2.81 7.39
C PRO A 219 -18.82 1.94 8.60
N ASN A 220 -19.31 0.69 8.63
CA ASN A 220 -19.12 -0.24 9.75
C ASN A 220 -17.96 -1.22 9.54
N ALA A 221 -17.26 -1.16 8.40
CA ALA A 221 -16.15 -2.04 8.08
C ALA A 221 -14.90 -1.23 7.67
N LEU A 222 -13.73 -1.84 7.82
CA LEU A 222 -12.53 -1.32 7.16
C LEU A 222 -12.62 -1.63 5.65
N PRO A 223 -11.95 -0.83 4.80
CA PRO A 223 -11.86 -1.11 3.37
C PRO A 223 -10.90 -2.28 3.11
N GLU A 224 -11.31 -3.50 3.43
CA GLU A 224 -10.48 -4.71 3.40
C GLU A 224 -10.24 -5.22 1.98
N GLU A 225 -11.23 -5.09 1.08
CA GLU A 225 -11.11 -5.64 -0.27
C GLU A 225 -9.97 -4.96 -1.04
N GLY A 226 -9.84 -3.65 -0.93
CA GLY A 226 -8.72 -2.94 -1.55
C GLY A 226 -7.38 -3.15 -0.84
N CYS A 227 -7.37 -3.35 0.47
CA CYS A 227 -6.14 -3.70 1.19
C CYS A 227 -5.55 -5.00 0.64
N LEU A 228 -6.39 -6.01 0.45
CA LEU A 228 -5.98 -7.33 -0.02
C LEU A 228 -5.70 -7.35 -1.53
N ASN A 229 -6.52 -6.69 -2.35
CA ASN A 229 -6.50 -6.88 -3.81
C ASN A 229 -5.88 -5.72 -4.61
N ILE A 230 -5.73 -4.53 -4.03
CA ILE A 230 -5.06 -3.38 -4.68
C ILE A 230 -3.67 -3.14 -4.10
N CYS A 231 -3.47 -3.41 -2.81
CA CYS A 231 -2.16 -3.29 -2.17
C CYS A 231 -1.43 -4.63 -2.13
N LYS A 232 -1.87 -5.59 -1.30
CA LYS A 232 -1.15 -6.86 -1.09
C LYS A 232 -0.98 -7.65 -2.40
N GLY A 233 -2.08 -8.04 -3.03
CA GLY A 233 -2.06 -8.92 -4.21
C GLY A 233 -1.13 -8.45 -5.33
N PRO A 234 -1.23 -7.20 -5.81
CA PRO A 234 -0.39 -6.73 -6.91
C PRO A 234 1.10 -6.67 -6.56
N PHE A 235 1.45 -6.23 -5.35
CA PHE A 235 2.87 -6.17 -4.94
C PHE A 235 3.48 -7.56 -4.79
N GLU A 236 2.73 -8.52 -4.22
CA GLU A 236 3.21 -9.91 -4.07
C GLU A 236 3.31 -10.62 -5.43
N ALA A 237 2.42 -10.30 -6.37
CA ALA A 237 2.48 -10.81 -7.73
C ALA A 237 3.65 -10.22 -8.54
N LEU A 238 3.91 -8.90 -8.39
CA LEU A 238 5.02 -8.22 -9.07
C LEU A 238 6.39 -8.62 -8.51
N PHE A 239 6.47 -8.87 -7.20
CA PHE A 239 7.71 -9.14 -6.48
C PHE A 239 7.59 -10.45 -5.70
N ASN A 240 7.64 -11.56 -6.44
CA ASN A 240 7.43 -12.91 -5.91
C ASN A 240 8.74 -13.66 -5.58
N GLY A 241 9.91 -13.02 -5.77
CA GLY A 241 11.22 -13.64 -5.53
C GLY A 241 11.70 -14.57 -6.65
N ALA A 242 11.08 -14.55 -7.83
CA ALA A 242 11.55 -15.32 -8.99
C ALA A 242 13.04 -15.04 -9.27
N ASP A 243 13.77 -16.10 -9.62
CA ASP A 243 15.22 -16.08 -9.91
C ASP A 243 16.09 -15.46 -8.80
N GLY A 244 15.66 -15.57 -7.54
CA GLY A 244 16.36 -15.00 -6.39
C GLY A 244 16.20 -13.49 -6.26
N GLY A 245 15.30 -12.90 -7.06
CA GLY A 245 14.96 -11.49 -7.04
C GLY A 245 14.22 -11.05 -5.77
N LEU A 246 13.75 -9.81 -5.78
CA LEU A 246 13.00 -9.25 -4.67
C LEU A 246 11.66 -10.00 -4.48
N LYS A 247 11.44 -10.48 -3.26
CA LYS A 247 10.16 -10.94 -2.74
C LYS A 247 9.62 -9.87 -1.79
N ILE A 248 8.36 -9.46 -1.96
CA ILE A 248 7.65 -8.61 -1.02
C ILE A 248 6.45 -9.38 -0.49
N GLU A 249 6.23 -9.32 0.82
CA GLU A 249 5.09 -9.93 1.50
C GLU A 249 4.43 -8.87 2.38
N PHE A 250 3.13 -8.66 2.20
CA PHE A 250 2.31 -7.79 3.02
C PHE A 250 1.52 -8.63 4.02
N ASP A 251 1.54 -8.19 5.28
CA ASP A 251 0.85 -8.81 6.40
C ASP A 251 -0.05 -7.76 7.07
N PRO A 252 -1.28 -7.55 6.54
CA PRO A 252 -2.25 -6.63 7.14
C PRO A 252 -2.77 -7.18 8.47
N HIS A 253 -2.69 -6.39 9.53
CA HIS A 253 -3.15 -6.80 10.86
C HIS A 253 -4.64 -6.49 11.08
N LEU A 254 -5.53 -6.99 10.21
CA LEU A 254 -6.97 -6.76 10.34
C LEU A 254 -7.51 -7.41 11.64
N PRO A 255 -8.48 -6.78 12.35
CA PRO A 255 -9.20 -5.55 12.04
C PRO A 255 -8.50 -4.26 12.55
N GLN A 256 -7.22 -4.31 12.91
CA GLN A 256 -6.44 -3.09 13.13
C GLN A 256 -6.05 -2.45 11.79
N THR A 257 -5.53 -1.22 11.84
CA THR A 257 -5.16 -0.47 10.64
C THR A 257 -3.68 -0.62 10.27
N SER A 258 -2.90 -1.36 11.06
CA SER A 258 -1.47 -1.58 10.84
C SER A 258 -1.19 -2.67 9.79
N CYS A 259 0.02 -2.65 9.22
CA CYS A 259 0.51 -3.65 8.28
C CYS A 259 2.03 -3.81 8.41
N THR A 260 2.52 -5.06 8.38
CA THR A 260 3.94 -5.34 8.21
C THR A 260 4.24 -5.62 6.74
N VAL A 261 5.35 -5.08 6.23
CA VAL A 261 5.87 -5.40 4.89
C VAL A 261 7.23 -6.04 5.04
N ARG A 262 7.36 -7.29 4.62
CA ARG A 262 8.62 -8.04 4.60
C ARG A 262 9.17 -8.04 3.18
N MET A 263 10.39 -7.56 3.02
CA MET A 263 11.12 -7.57 1.76
C MET A 263 12.28 -8.54 1.91
N SER A 264 12.36 -9.56 1.05
CA SER A 264 13.44 -10.53 1.04
C SER A 264 14.06 -10.72 -0.35
N TRP A 265 15.32 -11.12 -0.42
CA TRP A 265 16.01 -11.47 -1.67
C TRP A 265 17.13 -12.47 -1.39
N GLN A 266 17.60 -13.20 -2.42
CA GLN A 266 18.75 -14.09 -2.24
C GLN A 266 20.03 -13.27 -1.98
N PRO A 267 20.75 -13.53 -0.88
CA PRO A 267 22.07 -12.98 -0.67
C PRO A 267 23.02 -13.41 -1.79
N GLY A 268 23.81 -12.47 -2.31
CA GLY A 268 24.77 -12.70 -3.39
C GLY A 268 26.22 -12.57 -2.97
#